data_AF-A0A654ZRJ9-F1
#
_entry.id   AF-A0A654ZRJ9-F1
#
_cell.length_a   1.000
_cell.length_b   1.000
_cell.length_c   1.000
_cell.angle_alpha   90.00
_cell.angle_beta   90.00
_cell.angle_gamma   90.00
#
_symmetry.space_group_name_H-M   'P 1'
#
loop_
_entity.id
_entity.type
_entity.pdbx_description
1 polymer ?
#
loop_
_entity_poly.entity_id
_entity_poly.type
_entity_poly.pdbx_seq_one_letter_code
_entity_poly.pdbx_strand_id
1 'polypeptide(L)' 'MGGLIDDEMLGAFAVVGPVDTIAGALRNRCEGVVDRVLPIFMAASQECINAALQDFRR' A
#
# COMPACT_ATOMS: atom_id res chain seq x y z
N MET A 1 -12.90 -15.92 -11.30
CA MET A 1 -13.12 -14.53 -10.83
C MET A 1 -11.86 -13.67 -10.87
N GLY A 2 -10.65 -14.20 -10.67
CA GLY A 2 -9.42 -13.39 -10.66
C GLY A 2 -9.03 -12.69 -11.99
N GLY A 3 -9.64 -13.03 -13.12
CA GLY A 3 -9.36 -12.39 -14.42
C GLY A 3 -10.11 -11.08 -14.68
N LEU A 4 -10.96 -10.63 -13.74
CA LEU A 4 -11.71 -9.36 -13.85
C LEU A 4 -11.15 -8.28 -12.91
N ILE A 5 -10.13 -8.61 -12.12
CA ILE A 5 -9.51 -7.69 -11.17
C ILE A 5 -8.16 -7.31 -11.75
N ASP A 6 -8.09 -6.13 -12.35
CA ASP A 6 -6.85 -5.52 -12.82
C ASP A 6 -6.29 -4.52 -11.79
N ASP A 7 -5.12 -3.97 -12.08
CA ASP A 7 -4.43 -3.03 -11.19
C ASP A 7 -5.22 -1.72 -11.01
N GLU A 8 -6.03 -1.31 -12.00
CA GLU A 8 -6.90 -0.14 -11.88
C GLU A 8 -7.99 -0.39 -10.85
N MET A 9 -8.68 -1.53 -10.96
CA MET A 9 -9.69 -1.94 -9.99
C MET A 9 -9.09 -2.09 -8.58
N LEU A 10 -7.91 -2.70 -8.46
CA LEU A 10 -7.22 -2.83 -7.17
C LEU A 10 -6.85 -1.47 -6.57
N GLY A 11 -6.34 -0.55 -7.39
CA GLY A 11 -5.93 0.79 -6.97
C GLY A 11 -7.05 1.64 -6.38
N ALA A 12 -8.32 1.38 -6.75
CA ALA A 12 -9.46 2.06 -6.14
C ALA A 12 -9.62 1.72 -4.64
N PHE A 13 -9.37 0.46 -4.27
CA PHE A 13 -9.66 -0.06 -2.93
C PHE A 13 -8.42 -0.26 -2.05
N ALA A 14 -7.25 -0.48 -2.65
CA ALA A 14 -6.03 -0.82 -1.97
C ALA A 14 -4.81 -0.13 -2.59
N VAL A 15 -3.72 -0.06 -1.84
CA VAL A 15 -2.41 0.27 -2.37
C VAL A 15 -1.74 -1.02 -2.82
N VAL A 16 -1.52 -1.16 -4.11
CA VAL A 16 -0.88 -2.33 -4.73
C VAL A 16 0.17 -1.83 -5.72
N GLY A 17 1.34 -2.42 -5.72
CA GLY A 17 2.43 -2.05 -6.62
C GLY A 17 3.80 -2.60 -6.18
N PRO A 18 4.87 -2.23 -6.89
CA PRO A 18 6.24 -2.50 -6.49
C PRO A 18 6.55 -1.96 -5.09
N VAL A 19 7.39 -2.66 -4.33
CA VAL A 19 7.66 -2.40 -2.90
C VAL A 19 8.09 -0.95 -2.61
N ASP A 20 8.88 -0.37 -3.51
CA ASP A 20 9.43 1.00 -3.45
C ASP A 20 8.37 2.08 -3.74
N THR A 21 7.21 1.70 -4.28
CA THR A 21 6.11 2.65 -4.55
C THR A 21 5.08 2.74 -3.42
N ILE A 22 5.07 1.75 -2.51
CA ILE A 22 4.01 1.58 -1.50
C ILE A 22 3.94 2.76 -0.53
N ALA A 23 5.07 3.25 -0.02
CA ALA A 23 5.10 4.35 0.93
C ALA A 23 4.50 5.64 0.33
N GLY A 24 4.87 5.97 -0.91
CA GLY A 24 4.35 7.15 -1.61
C GLY A 24 2.86 7.04 -1.90
N ALA A 25 2.41 5.88 -2.36
CA ALA A 25 0.99 5.62 -2.62
C ALA A 25 0.13 5.68 -1.35
N LEU A 26 0.62 5.15 -0.22
CA LEU A 26 -0.05 5.29 1.07
C LEU A 26 -0.16 6.75 1.51
N ARG A 27 0.92 7.55 1.33
CA ARG A 27 0.91 8.97 1.70
C ARG A 27 -0.14 9.72 0.89
N ASN A 28 -0.11 9.58 -0.44
CA ASN A 28 -1.07 10.22 -1.35
C ASN A 28 -2.52 9.87 -1.02
N ARG A 29 -2.78 8.63 -0.57
CA ARG A 29 -4.14 8.20 -0.23
C ARG A 29 -4.64 8.75 1.11
N CYS A 30 -3.74 8.98 2.06
CA CYS A 30 -4.12 9.23 3.46
C CYS A 30 -3.85 10.66 3.94
N GLU A 31 -2.90 11.37 3.34
CA GLU A 31 -2.49 12.72 3.72
C GLU A 31 -3.69 13.69 3.68
N GLY A 32 -3.97 14.33 4.82
CA GLY A 32 -5.08 15.29 4.96
C GLY A 32 -6.49 14.68 4.97
N VAL A 33 -6.63 13.36 4.85
CA VAL A 33 -7.93 12.67 4.80
C VAL A 33 -8.22 11.87 6.07
N VAL A 34 -7.18 11.28 6.68
CA VAL A 34 -7.32 10.43 7.89
C VAL A 34 -6.23 10.73 8.91
N ASP A 35 -6.59 10.70 10.20
CA ASP A 35 -5.63 10.93 11.29
C ASP A 35 -4.75 9.71 11.58
N ARG A 36 -5.24 8.49 11.29
CA ARG A 36 -4.55 7.23 11.58
C ARG A 36 -4.83 6.18 10.51
N VAL A 37 -3.81 5.40 10.17
CA VAL A 37 -3.85 4.32 9.18
C VAL A 37 -3.25 3.05 9.78
N LEU A 38 -3.90 1.91 9.55
CA LEU A 38 -3.38 0.58 9.91
C LEU A 38 -3.30 -0.29 8.65
N PRO A 39 -2.14 -0.39 7.98
CA PRO A 39 -1.97 -1.26 6.83
C PRO A 39 -2.03 -2.74 7.22
N ILE A 40 -2.73 -3.56 6.43
CA ILE A 40 -2.81 -5.02 6.60
C ILE A 40 -2.00 -5.69 5.50
N PHE A 41 -1.05 -6.54 5.88
CA PHE A 41 -0.21 -7.31 4.97
C PHE A 41 -0.51 -8.81 5.10
N MET A 42 -1.29 -9.35 4.16
CA MET A 42 -1.82 -10.73 4.28
C MET A 42 -0.75 -11.82 4.12
N ALA A 43 0.21 -11.63 3.21
CA ALA A 43 1.20 -12.66 2.85
C ALA A 43 2.63 -12.10 2.63
N ALA A 44 2.87 -10.85 3.03
CA ALA A 44 4.19 -10.25 2.86
C ALA A 44 5.17 -10.74 3.94
N SER A 45 6.42 -10.95 3.55
CA SER A 45 7.50 -11.20 4.51
C SER A 45 7.80 -9.96 5.35
N GLN A 46 8.40 -10.14 6.52
CA GLN A 46 8.86 -9.03 7.36
C GLN A 46 9.84 -8.10 6.61
N GLU A 47 10.71 -8.67 5.78
CA GLU A 47 11.63 -7.91 4.93
C GLU A 47 10.88 -7.02 3.94
N CYS A 48 9.87 -7.56 3.27
CA CYS A 48 9.02 -6.81 2.34
C CYS A 48 8.26 -5.68 3.06
N ILE A 49 7.70 -5.95 4.25
CA ILE A 49 6.99 -4.94 5.05
C ILE A 49 7.94 -3.81 5.46
N ASN A 50 9.16 -4.14 5.92
CA ASN A 50 10.15 -3.15 6.31
C ASN A 50 10.58 -2.28 5.13
N ALA A 51 10.83 -2.89 3.97
CA ALA A 51 11.16 -2.16 2.74
C ALA A 51 10.00 -1.24 2.30
N ALA A 52 8.76 -1.74 2.30
CA ALA A 52 7.58 -0.98 1.88
C ALA A 52 7.27 0.23 2.77
N LEU A 53 7.58 0.16 4.07
CA LEU A 53 7.27 1.20 5.05
C LEU A 53 8.47 2.06 5.45
N GLN A 54 9.66 1.81 4.87
CA GLN A 54 10.88 2.52 5.22
C GLN A 54 10.73 4.05 5.12
N ASP A 55 10.12 4.53 4.04
CA ASP A 55 9.93 5.96 3.78
C ASP A 55 8.65 6.53 4.41
N PHE A 56 7.83 5.71 5.05
CA PHE A 56 6.62 6.16 5.75
C PHE A 56 6.93 6.75 7.13
N ARG A 57 8.11 6.44 7.69
CA ARG A 57 8.55 6.90 9.02
C ARG A 57 9.34 8.22 9.00
N ARG A 58 9.56 8.80 7.81
CA ARG A 58 10.24 10.08 7.60
C ARG A 58 9.23 11.21 7.42
#